data_AF-A0A975PY02-F1
#
_entry.id   AF-A0A975PY02-F1
#
_cell.length_a   1.000
_cell.length_b   1.000
_cell.length_c   1.000
_cell.angle_alpha   90.00
_cell.angle_beta   90.00
_cell.angle_gamma   90.00
#
_symmetry.space_group_name_H-M   'P 1'
#
loop_
_entity.id
_entity.type
_entity.pdbx_description
1 polymer ?
#
loop_
_entity_poly.entity_id
_entity_poly.type
_entity_poly.pdbx_seq_one_letter_code
_entity_poly.pdbx_strand_id
1 'polypeptide(L)'
;MPAERDLGESADRAANAVRWLRRSYHAGAAVDAVAAIGMAVPQLYGPTLRFDSSVDRSAPGFAYALRTGAPLMAGWTLLLLWADRRPLERRGVLAITVVPVIGGLMANDSHAVRSGRLSGPSVAPVRALQLALTALFGYSLARAALAVRAASASR
;
A
#
# COMPACT_ATOMS: atom_id res chain seq x y z
N MET A 1 -19.50 -36.60 -13.22
CA MET A 1 -18.65 -36.34 -12.04
C MET A 1 -17.45 -35.38 -12.21
N PRO A 2 -16.91 -35.05 -13.41
CA PRO A 2 -15.82 -34.05 -13.50
C PRO A 2 -16.29 -32.59 -13.34
N ALA A 3 -17.51 -32.26 -13.81
CA ALA A 3 -18.03 -30.89 -13.79
C ALA A 3 -18.28 -30.33 -12.36
N GLU A 4 -18.72 -31.15 -11.41
CA GLU A 4 -18.98 -30.71 -10.03
C GLU A 4 -17.69 -30.41 -9.25
N ARG A 5 -16.60 -31.14 -9.53
CA ARG A 5 -15.30 -30.87 -8.89
C ARG A 5 -14.71 -29.54 -9.36
N ASP A 6 -14.83 -29.24 -10.64
CA ASP A 6 -14.25 -28.02 -11.22
C ASP A 6 -14.95 -26.72 -10.75
N LEU A 7 -16.26 -26.81 -10.50
CA LEU A 7 -17.04 -25.74 -9.88
C LEU A 7 -16.62 -25.48 -8.42
N GLY A 8 -16.42 -26.55 -7.64
CA GLY A 8 -15.96 -26.45 -6.25
C GLY A 8 -14.58 -25.79 -6.13
N GLU A 9 -13.61 -26.25 -6.93
CA GLU A 9 -12.26 -25.67 -6.92
C GLU A 9 -12.24 -24.19 -7.34
N SER A 10 -13.08 -23.82 -8.31
CA SER A 10 -13.18 -22.44 -8.79
C SER A 10 -13.76 -21.50 -7.73
N ALA A 11 -14.78 -21.94 -7.00
CA ALA A 11 -15.35 -21.21 -5.88
C ALA A 11 -14.33 -21.02 -4.74
N ASP A 12 -13.57 -22.06 -4.41
CA ASP A 12 -12.52 -22.00 -3.39
C ASP A 12 -11.39 -21.04 -3.75
N ARG A 13 -10.97 -21.04 -5.03
CA ARG A 13 -9.98 -20.09 -5.55
C ARG A 13 -10.47 -18.65 -5.43
N ALA A 14 -11.73 -18.38 -5.78
CA ALA A 14 -12.34 -17.06 -5.69
C ALA A 14 -12.45 -16.59 -4.22
N ALA A 15 -12.94 -17.44 -3.33
CA ALA A 15 -13.06 -17.13 -1.91
C ALA A 15 -11.68 -16.83 -1.29
N ASN A 16 -10.66 -17.61 -1.66
CA ASN A 16 -9.29 -17.38 -1.18
C ASN A 16 -8.70 -16.07 -1.71
N ALA A 17 -8.89 -15.75 -2.99
CA ALA A 17 -8.46 -14.47 -3.57
C ALA A 17 -9.11 -13.28 -2.85
N VAL A 18 -10.41 -13.35 -2.58
CA VAL A 18 -11.12 -12.32 -1.79
C VAL A 18 -10.49 -12.13 -0.42
N ARG A 19 -10.19 -13.21 0.32
CA ARG A 19 -9.57 -13.11 1.65
C ARG A 19 -8.22 -12.38 1.62
N TRP A 20 -7.38 -12.66 0.61
CA TRP A 20 -6.10 -11.97 0.45
C TRP A 20 -6.25 -10.49 0.09
N LEU A 21 -7.20 -10.17 -0.78
CA LEU A 21 -7.52 -8.78 -1.12
C LEU A 21 -7.99 -8.00 0.12
N ARG A 22 -8.90 -8.56 0.93
CA ARG A 22 -9.36 -7.91 2.18
C ARG A 22 -8.21 -7.61 3.14
N ARG A 23 -7.34 -8.60 3.37
CA ARG A 23 -6.13 -8.42 4.21
C ARG A 23 -5.22 -7.33 3.66
N SER A 24 -5.05 -7.27 2.33
CA SER A 24 -4.26 -6.23 1.68
C SER A 24 -4.87 -4.84 1.87
N TYR A 25 -6.19 -4.70 1.70
CA TYR A 25 -6.87 -3.43 1.91
C TYR A 25 -6.76 -2.96 3.37
N HIS A 26 -6.96 -3.85 4.34
CA HIS A 26 -6.85 -3.49 5.76
C HIS A 26 -5.40 -3.17 6.15
N ALA A 27 -4.42 -3.95 5.67
CA ALA A 27 -3.01 -3.68 5.93
C ALA A 27 -2.58 -2.32 5.35
N GLY A 28 -2.97 -2.03 4.10
CA GLY A 28 -2.70 -0.73 3.47
C GLY A 28 -3.40 0.42 4.22
N ALA A 29 -4.69 0.26 4.54
CA ALA A 29 -5.45 1.28 5.27
C ALA A 29 -4.85 1.56 6.66
N ALA A 30 -4.36 0.53 7.35
CA ALA A 30 -3.69 0.71 8.63
C ALA A 30 -2.38 1.49 8.49
N VAL A 31 -1.55 1.14 7.50
CA VAL A 31 -0.29 1.86 7.22
C VAL A 31 -0.56 3.32 6.84
N ASP A 32 -1.54 3.58 5.98
CA ASP A 32 -1.91 4.93 5.55
C ASP A 32 -2.51 5.74 6.71
N ALA A 33 -3.32 5.14 7.58
CA ALA A 33 -3.87 5.80 8.76
C ALA A 33 -2.76 6.22 9.74
N VAL A 34 -1.82 5.31 10.00
CA VAL A 34 -0.62 5.58 10.79
C VAL A 34 0.18 6.74 10.16
N ALA A 35 0.44 6.68 8.85
CA ALA A 35 1.13 7.77 8.15
C ALA A 35 0.37 9.11 8.23
N ALA A 36 -0.94 9.11 8.07
CA ALA A 36 -1.79 10.29 8.15
C ALA A 36 -1.72 10.95 9.53
N ILE A 37 -1.85 10.15 10.60
CA ILE A 37 -1.74 10.62 11.99
C ILE A 37 -0.36 11.22 12.23
N GLY A 38 0.70 10.58 11.74
CA GLY A 38 2.06 11.09 11.92
C GLY A 38 2.39 12.36 11.15
N MET A 39 1.74 12.56 10.02
CA MET A 39 1.84 13.82 9.28
C MET A 39 0.99 14.93 9.91
N ALA A 40 -0.18 14.59 10.48
CA ALA A 40 -1.08 15.54 11.12
C ALA A 40 -0.56 16.03 12.48
N VAL A 41 0.07 15.14 13.25
CA VAL A 41 0.65 15.44 14.56
C VAL A 41 2.10 14.95 14.61
N PRO A 42 3.05 15.69 14.01
CA PRO A 42 4.45 15.29 13.94
C PRO A 42 5.09 15.01 15.31
N GLN A 43 4.57 15.65 16.38
CA GLN A 43 4.99 15.44 17.76
C GLN A 43 4.78 14.00 18.24
N LEU A 44 3.76 13.29 17.72
CA LEU A 44 3.50 11.89 18.08
C LEU A 44 4.54 10.92 17.51
N TYR A 45 5.31 11.34 16.50
CA TYR A 45 6.28 10.48 15.81
C TYR A 45 7.71 10.68 16.28
N GLY A 46 7.95 11.64 17.18
CA GLY A 46 9.23 11.86 17.86
C GLY A 46 10.47 11.86 16.94
N PRO A 47 11.68 11.77 17.50
CA PRO A 47 12.92 11.63 16.71
C PRO A 47 13.05 10.27 15.99
N THR A 48 12.08 9.36 16.11
CA THR A 48 12.37 7.92 16.09
C THR A 48 11.95 7.15 14.83
N LEU A 49 11.27 7.75 13.85
CA LEU A 49 10.71 6.93 12.75
C LEU A 49 11.04 7.31 11.31
N ARG A 50 11.65 8.48 11.01
CA ARG A 50 11.99 8.78 9.59
C ARG A 50 13.03 9.87 9.36
N PHE A 51 13.16 10.82 10.27
CA PHE A 51 13.98 12.00 10.06
C PHE A 51 15.08 12.03 11.10
N ASP A 52 16.31 11.81 10.63
CA ASP A 52 17.52 12.15 11.39
C ASP A 52 17.45 13.62 11.84
N SER A 53 18.17 13.93 12.92
CA SER A 53 18.45 15.27 13.46
C SER A 53 18.86 16.31 12.42
N SER A 54 19.32 15.87 11.24
CA SER A 54 19.78 16.69 10.13
C SER A 54 18.67 17.31 9.26
N VAL A 55 17.41 16.88 9.41
CA VAL A 55 16.29 17.50 8.68
C VAL A 55 15.81 18.73 9.43
N ASP A 56 15.89 19.89 8.78
CA ASP A 56 15.35 21.14 9.31
C ASP A 56 13.81 21.08 9.35
N ARG A 57 13.29 20.67 10.51
CA ARG A 57 11.85 20.59 10.79
C ARG A 57 11.20 21.97 10.91
N SER A 58 11.99 23.04 11.05
CA SER A 58 11.51 24.42 11.13
C SER A 58 11.33 25.06 9.74
N ALA A 59 11.87 24.44 8.69
CA ALA A 59 11.70 24.90 7.33
C ALA A 59 10.20 24.96 6.94
N PRO A 60 9.70 26.10 6.44
CA PRO A 60 8.29 26.24 6.06
C PRO A 60 7.80 25.17 5.06
N GLY A 61 8.68 24.75 4.15
CA GLY A 61 8.39 23.71 3.16
C GLY A 61 8.14 22.33 3.78
N PHE A 62 8.77 22.01 4.92
CA PHE A 62 8.60 20.73 5.61
C PHE A 62 7.20 20.63 6.23
N ALA A 63 6.77 21.67 6.95
CA ALA A 63 5.44 21.73 7.54
C ALA A 63 4.34 21.74 6.46
N TYR A 64 4.54 22.46 5.36
CA TYR A 64 3.62 22.44 4.22
C TYR A 64 3.48 21.04 3.61
N ALA A 65 4.61 20.35 3.37
CA ALA A 65 4.62 19.01 2.81
C ALA A 65 3.89 18.00 3.70
N LEU A 66 4.13 18.02 5.02
CA LEU A 66 3.43 17.15 5.97
C LEU A 66 1.93 17.45 6.02
N ARG A 67 1.53 18.73 6.12
CA ARG A 67 0.13 19.13 6.16
C ARG A 67 -0.62 18.80 4.87
N THR A 68 0.07 18.79 3.73
CA THR A 68 -0.51 18.38 2.43
C THR A 68 -0.57 16.85 2.32
N GLY A 69 0.44 16.14 2.85
CA GLY A 69 0.49 14.68 2.83
C GLY A 69 -0.56 14.02 3.74
N ALA A 70 -0.85 14.62 4.91
CA ALA A 70 -1.81 14.09 5.87
C ALA A 70 -3.21 13.81 5.28
N PRO A 71 -3.89 14.78 4.63
CA PRO A 71 -5.20 14.53 4.01
C PRO A 71 -5.11 13.57 2.82
N LEU A 72 -3.98 13.52 2.11
CA LEU A 72 -3.77 12.56 1.02
C LEU A 72 -3.72 11.12 1.56
N MET A 73 -2.99 10.88 2.66
CA MET A 73 -2.94 9.57 3.32
C MET A 73 -4.29 9.19 3.95
N ALA A 74 -5.01 10.16 4.54
CA ALA A 74 -6.36 9.93 5.06
C ALA A 74 -7.35 9.59 3.92
N GLY A 75 -7.27 10.28 2.79
CA GLY A 75 -8.05 9.97 1.60
C GLY A 75 -7.74 8.58 1.06
N TRP A 76 -6.46 8.19 1.02
CA TRP A 76 -6.04 6.85 0.59
C TRP A 76 -6.53 5.75 1.53
N THR A 77 -6.49 6.00 2.84
CA THR A 77 -7.07 5.12 3.87
C THR A 77 -8.54 4.84 3.59
N LEU A 78 -9.34 5.90 3.39
CA LEU A 78 -10.77 5.78 3.09
C LEU A 78 -11.01 5.07 1.75
N LEU A 79 -10.17 5.33 0.75
CA LEU A 79 -10.26 4.66 -0.56
C LEU A 79 -10.02 3.15 -0.43
N LEU A 80 -9.05 2.71 0.37
CA LEU A 80 -8.78 1.30 0.60
C LEU A 80 -9.91 0.61 1.38
N LEU A 81 -10.46 1.27 2.40
CA LEU A 81 -11.64 0.77 3.13
C LEU A 81 -12.88 0.71 2.23
N TRP A 82 -13.04 1.66 1.32
CA TRP A 82 -14.09 1.63 0.31
C TRP A 82 -13.87 0.48 -0.69
N ALA A 83 -12.65 0.24 -1.13
CA ALA A 83 -12.31 -0.85 -2.04
C ALA A 83 -12.60 -2.23 -1.41
N ASP A 84 -12.39 -2.38 -0.10
CA ASP A 84 -12.72 -3.59 0.66
C ASP A 84 -14.21 -3.97 0.62
N ARG A 85 -15.13 -3.03 0.35
CA ARG A 85 -16.56 -3.37 0.19
C ARG A 85 -16.81 -4.28 -1.02
N ARG A 86 -16.01 -4.18 -2.07
CA ARG A 86 -16.10 -4.99 -3.29
C ARG A 86 -14.70 -5.33 -3.82
N PRO A 87 -13.96 -6.22 -3.12
CA PRO A 87 -12.52 -6.34 -3.28
C PRO A 87 -12.09 -6.85 -4.66
N LEU A 88 -12.85 -7.77 -5.27
CA LEU A 88 -12.55 -8.28 -6.61
C LEU A 88 -12.84 -7.24 -7.70
N GLU A 89 -13.98 -6.56 -7.63
CA GLU A 89 -14.36 -5.51 -8.59
C GLU A 89 -13.40 -4.32 -8.55
N ARG A 90 -12.89 -3.99 -7.35
CA ARG A 90 -12.06 -2.80 -7.09
C ARG A 90 -10.58 -3.13 -6.90
N ARG A 91 -10.14 -4.31 -7.34
CA ARG A 91 -8.73 -4.74 -7.27
C ARG A 91 -7.76 -3.78 -7.95
N GLY A 92 -8.23 -2.99 -8.93
CA GLY A 92 -7.45 -1.94 -9.58
C GLY A 92 -6.86 -0.91 -8.60
N VAL A 93 -7.50 -0.66 -7.45
CA VAL A 93 -6.98 0.24 -6.41
C VAL A 93 -5.63 -0.24 -5.87
N LEU A 94 -5.44 -1.56 -5.70
CA LEU A 94 -4.13 -2.10 -5.28
C LEU A 94 -3.09 -1.96 -6.39
N ALA A 95 -3.47 -2.10 -7.65
CA ALA A 95 -2.53 -1.90 -8.77
C ALA A 95 -2.04 -0.44 -8.85
N ILE A 96 -2.95 0.52 -8.66
CA ILE A 96 -2.61 1.94 -8.53
C ILE A 96 -1.74 2.19 -7.29
N THR A 97 -1.99 1.49 -6.19
CA THR A 97 -1.17 1.67 -4.99
C THR A 97 0.24 1.11 -5.18
N VAL A 98 0.39 -0.03 -5.86
CA VAL A 98 1.72 -0.62 -6.11
C VAL A 98 2.53 0.18 -7.14
N VAL A 99 1.94 0.47 -8.29
CA VAL A 99 2.72 0.97 -9.44
C VAL A 99 3.05 2.46 -9.29
N PRO A 100 2.09 3.40 -9.39
CA PRO A 100 2.43 4.81 -9.28
C PRO A 100 2.73 5.25 -7.84
N VAL A 101 2.01 4.77 -6.82
CA VAL A 101 2.20 5.29 -5.45
C VAL A 101 3.47 4.73 -4.81
N ILE A 102 3.55 3.42 -4.57
CA ILE A 102 4.75 2.83 -3.95
C ILE A 102 5.95 2.99 -4.89
N GLY A 103 5.81 2.74 -6.19
CA GLY A 103 6.89 2.96 -7.15
C GLY A 103 7.41 4.40 -7.18
N GLY A 104 6.51 5.39 -7.16
CA GLY A 104 6.88 6.80 -7.10
C GLY A 104 7.60 7.19 -5.80
N LEU A 105 7.11 6.70 -4.65
CA LEU A 105 7.78 6.89 -3.36
C LEU A 105 9.18 6.25 -3.35
N MET A 106 9.33 5.05 -3.91
CA MET A 106 10.62 4.38 -3.98
C MET A 106 11.63 5.13 -4.86
N ALA A 107 11.17 5.67 -6.00
CA ALA A 107 11.98 6.49 -6.88
C ALA A 107 12.41 7.79 -6.19
N ASN A 108 11.48 8.47 -5.50
CA ASN A 108 11.77 9.69 -4.74
C ASN A 108 12.81 9.45 -3.64
N ASP A 109 12.61 8.42 -2.82
CA ASP A 109 13.56 8.03 -1.77
C ASP A 109 14.96 7.74 -2.35
N SER A 110 15.02 7.05 -3.50
CA SER A 110 16.29 6.74 -4.16
C SER A 110 16.98 7.99 -4.70
N HIS A 111 16.23 8.93 -5.25
CA HIS A 111 16.76 10.21 -5.70
C HIS A 111 17.29 11.04 -4.51
N ALA A 112 16.55 11.06 -3.39
CA ALA A 112 16.95 11.78 -2.17
C ALA A 112 18.26 11.22 -1.57
N VAL A 113 18.43 9.90 -1.54
CA VAL A 113 19.68 9.27 -1.10
C VAL A 113 20.83 9.55 -2.06
N ARG A 114 20.61 9.42 -3.38
CA ARG A 114 21.65 9.69 -4.40
C ARG A 114 22.11 11.15 -4.43
N SER A 115 21.23 12.07 -4.06
CA SER A 115 21.54 13.51 -3.98
C SER A 115 22.14 13.93 -2.65
N GLY A 116 22.40 13.00 -1.73
CA GLY A 116 22.96 13.29 -0.41
C GLY A 116 22.00 13.99 0.55
N ARG A 117 20.71 14.09 0.21
CA ARG A 117 19.68 14.74 1.05
C ARG A 117 19.17 13.85 2.18
N LEU A 118 19.30 12.54 2.03
CA LEU A 118 18.95 11.53 3.04
C LEU A 118 20.04 10.47 3.15
N SER A 119 20.19 9.91 4.34
CA SER A 119 21.07 8.77 4.60
C SER A 119 20.40 7.47 4.14
N GLY A 120 21.13 6.56 3.48
CA GLY A 120 20.60 5.25 3.08
C GLY A 120 19.97 4.46 4.25
N PRO A 121 20.68 4.32 5.38
CA PRO A 121 20.14 3.73 6.60
C PRO A 121 18.83 4.34 7.12
N SER A 122 18.64 5.66 7.00
CA SER A 122 17.41 6.31 7.50
C SER A 122 16.17 5.96 6.67
N VAL A 123 16.37 5.53 5.42
CA VAL A 123 15.30 5.12 4.50
C VAL A 123 15.02 3.61 4.59
N ALA A 124 15.94 2.82 5.13
CA ALA A 124 15.84 1.35 5.15
C ALA A 124 14.54 0.80 5.77
N PRO A 125 14.03 1.31 6.92
CA PRO A 125 12.78 0.81 7.49
C PRO A 125 11.58 1.04 6.58
N VAL A 126 11.50 2.24 5.98
CA VAL A 126 10.43 2.60 5.04
C VAL A 126 10.54 1.77 3.76
N ARG A 127 11.75 1.54 3.27
CA ARG A 127 12.01 0.69 2.11
C ARG A 127 11.56 -0.76 2.37
N ALA A 128 11.86 -1.30 3.55
CA ALA A 128 11.41 -2.65 3.93
C ALA A 128 9.88 -2.75 3.95
N LEU A 129 9.21 -1.76 4.53
CA LEU A 129 7.74 -1.69 4.54
C LEU A 129 7.16 -1.60 3.11
N GLN A 130 7.71 -0.74 2.26
CA GLN A 130 7.28 -0.60 0.86
C GLN A 130 7.43 -1.91 0.07
N LEU A 131 8.54 -2.64 0.26
CA LEU A 131 8.76 -3.94 -0.36
C LEU A 131 7.79 -5.00 0.15
N ALA A 132 7.54 -5.05 1.46
CA ALA A 132 6.58 -5.96 2.07
C ALA A 132 5.15 -5.73 1.55
N LEU A 133 4.71 -4.47 1.47
CA LEU A 133 3.40 -4.10 0.92
C LEU A 133 3.31 -4.42 -0.57
N THR A 134 4.36 -4.13 -1.34
CA THR A 134 4.43 -4.47 -2.77
C THR A 134 4.28 -5.97 -2.99
N ALA A 135 4.98 -6.78 -2.19
CA ALA A 135 4.87 -8.23 -2.26
C ALA A 135 3.45 -8.71 -1.89
N LEU A 136 2.88 -8.20 -0.80
CA LEU A 136 1.53 -8.55 -0.34
C LEU A 136 0.46 -8.19 -1.38
N PHE A 137 0.51 -6.98 -1.92
CA PHE A 137 -0.46 -6.48 -2.90
C PHE A 137 -0.28 -7.17 -4.25
N GLY A 138 0.96 -7.35 -4.70
CA GLY A 138 1.29 -8.08 -5.93
C GLY A 138 0.80 -9.52 -5.87
N TYR A 139 1.03 -10.21 -4.74
CA TYR A 139 0.52 -11.57 -4.52
C TYR A 139 -1.02 -11.62 -4.58
N SER A 140 -1.68 -10.68 -3.89
CA SER A 140 -3.15 -10.63 -3.86
C SER A 140 -3.75 -10.33 -5.24
N LEU A 141 -3.11 -9.46 -6.02
CA LEU A 141 -3.48 -9.17 -7.42
C LEU A 141 -3.30 -10.39 -8.32
N ALA A 142 -2.17 -11.09 -8.21
CA ALA A 142 -1.92 -12.31 -8.99
C ALA A 142 -2.99 -13.37 -8.71
N ARG A 143 -3.33 -13.59 -7.43
CA ARG A 143 -4.41 -14.51 -7.05
C ARG A 143 -5.77 -14.09 -7.59
N ALA A 144 -6.09 -12.81 -7.52
CA ALA A 144 -7.32 -12.28 -8.07
C ALA A 144 -7.40 -12.47 -9.59
N ALA A 145 -6.29 -12.29 -10.31
CA ALA A 145 -6.22 -12.51 -11.75
C ALA A 145 -6.44 -13.99 -12.10
N LEU A 146 -5.81 -14.91 -11.37
CA LEU A 146 -6.00 -16.36 -11.56
C LEU A 146 -7.45 -16.79 -11.30
N ALA A 147 -8.08 -16.29 -10.23
CA ALA A 147 -9.47 -16.60 -9.92
C ALA A 147 -10.43 -16.14 -11.02
N VAL A 148 -10.22 -14.93 -11.59
CA VAL A 148 -11.05 -14.43 -12.69
C VAL A 148 -10.84 -15.24 -13.98
N ARG A 149 -9.60 -15.62 -14.29
CA ARG A 149 -9.29 -16.44 -15.48
C ARG A 149 -9.95 -17.83 -15.42
N ALA A 150 -9.93 -18.48 -14.26
CA ALA A 150 -10.60 -19.77 -14.07
C ALA A 150 -12.13 -19.66 -14.27
N ALA A 151 -12.74 -18.57 -13.77
CA ALA A 151 -14.17 -18.32 -13.92
C ALA A 151 -14.61 -17.96 -15.35
N SER A 152 -13.67 -17.49 -16.21
CA SER A 152 -13.95 -17.26 -17.63
C SER A 152 -13.77 -18.50 -18.51
N ALA A 153 -12.92 -19.45 -18.11
CA ALA A 153 -12.67 -20.68 -18.86
C ALA A 153 -13.77 -21.74 -18.71
N SER A 154 -14.66 -21.56 -17.72
CA SER A 154 -15.79 -22.44 -17.41
C SER A 154 -17.13 -21.96 -17.99
N ARG A 155 -17.12 -20.86 -18.77
CA ARG A 155 -18.28 -20.34 -19.51
C ARG A 155 -18.15 -20.70 -20.98
#